data_AF-A0A924YWC4-F1
#
_entry.id   AF-A0A924YWC4-F1
#
_cell.length_a   1.000
_cell.length_b   1.000
_cell.length_c   1.000
_cell.angle_alpha   90.00
_cell.angle_beta   90.00
_cell.angle_gamma   90.00
#
_symmetry.space_group_name_H-M   'P 1'
#
loop_
_entity.id
_entity.type
_entity.pdbx_description
1 polymer ?
#
loop_
_entity_poly.entity_id
_entity_poly.type
_entity_poly.pdbx_seq_one_letter_code
_entity_poly.pdbx_strand_id
1 'polypeptide(L)' 'MSNSRIAVLLHEGIRGTQGKTGLALLRYRPDTIAVVIDHQCAGEFLS' A
#
# COMPACT_ATOMS: atom_id res chain seq x y z
N MET A 1 -5.38 7.16 22.49
CA MET A 1 -4.36 6.90 21.45
C MET A 1 -5.07 6.78 20.10
N SER A 2 -4.66 7.57 19.10
CA SER A 2 -5.34 7.60 17.81
C SER A 2 -4.94 6.41 16.96
N ASN A 3 -5.86 5.47 16.73
CA ASN A 3 -5.67 4.32 15.86
C ASN A 3 -5.89 4.72 14.38
N SER A 4 -5.15 5.75 13.95
CA SER A 4 -5.31 6.33 12.62
C SER A 4 -4.77 5.37 11.57
N ARG A 5 -5.67 4.66 10.90
CA ARG A 5 -5.34 3.84 9.74
C ARG A 5 -5.31 4.69 8.48
N ILE A 6 -4.39 4.40 7.57
CA ILE A 6 -4.21 5.14 6.31
C ILE A 6 -4.61 4.31 5.09
N ALA A 7 -5.06 4.98 4.04
CA ALA A 7 -5.18 4.44 2.70
C ALA A 7 -3.99 4.91 1.87
N VAL A 8 -3.33 3.99 1.15
CA VAL A 8 -2.16 4.30 0.32
C VAL A 8 -2.57 4.25 -1.14
N LEU A 9 -2.59 5.40 -1.82
CA LEU A 9 -2.71 5.44 -3.27
C LEU A 9 -1.39 5.00 -3.90
N LEU A 10 -1.40 3.85 -4.57
CA LEU A 10 -0.24 3.20 -5.15
C LEU A 10 -0.52 2.79 -6.61
N HIS A 11 -1.20 3.64 -7.37
CA HIS A 11 -1.58 3.40 -8.75
C HIS A 11 -0.36 3.03 -9.61
N GLU A 12 -0.37 1.83 -10.21
CA GLU A 12 0.77 1.26 -10.97
C GLU A 12 2.06 1.10 -10.16
N GLY A 13 1.97 1.22 -8.83
CA GLY A 13 3.11 1.29 -7.94
C GLY A 13 3.49 -0.08 -7.36
N ILE A 14 2.59 -1.06 -7.35
CA ILE A 14 2.90 -2.40 -6.82
C ILE A 14 3.85 -3.14 -7.76
N ARG A 15 3.57 -3.12 -9.06
CA ARG A 15 4.37 -3.81 -10.09
C ARG A 15 5.30 -2.88 -10.88
N GLY A 16 5.14 -1.57 -10.75
CA GLY A 16 5.96 -0.57 -11.43
C GLY A 16 7.19 -0.10 -10.62
N THR A 17 7.91 0.88 -11.15
CA THR A 17 9.16 1.40 -10.56
C THR A 17 8.96 2.64 -9.69
N GLN A 18 7.75 3.21 -9.69
CA GLN A 18 7.44 4.48 -9.01
C GLN A 18 6.90 4.31 -7.58
N GLY A 19 6.40 3.13 -7.20
CA GLY A 19 5.73 2.89 -5.91
C GLY A 19 6.64 2.77 -4.68
N LYS A 20 7.92 3.15 -4.77
CA LYS A 20 8.94 2.90 -3.73
C LYS A 20 8.51 3.33 -2.33
N THR A 21 7.92 4.51 -2.20
CA THR A 21 7.45 5.04 -0.90
C THR A 21 6.29 4.21 -0.34
N GLY A 22 5.30 3.85 -1.16
CA GLY A 22 4.19 3.02 -0.72
C GLY A 22 4.61 1.59 -0.36
N LEU A 23 5.53 1.00 -1.15
CA LEU A 23 6.12 -0.31 -0.86
C LEU A 23 6.95 -0.32 0.42
N ALA A 24 7.69 0.76 0.69
CA ALA A 24 8.41 0.91 1.96
C ALA A 24 7.45 1.01 3.15
N LEU A 25 6.34 1.75 3.01
CA LEU A 25 5.31 1.81 4.05
C LEU A 25 4.69 0.43 4.32
N LEU A 26 4.36 -0.33 3.26
CA LEU A 26 3.83 -1.70 3.39
C LEU A 26 4.80 -2.63 4.11
N ARG A 27 6.10 -2.54 3.79
CA ARG A 27 7.12 -3.40 4.37
C ARG A 27 7.41 -3.07 5.84
N TYR A 28 7.49 -1.80 6.19
CA TYR A 28 8.02 -1.38 7.49
C TYR A 28 6.96 -0.87 8.47
N ARG A 29 5.73 -0.60 8.01
CA ARG A 29 4.60 -0.10 8.83
C ARG A 29 3.26 -0.78 8.49
N PRO A 30 3.19 -2.11 8.28
CA PRO A 30 1.96 -2.78 7.81
C PRO A 30 0.76 -2.54 8.74
N ASP A 31 0.97 -2.49 10.06
CA ASP A 31 -0.10 -2.30 11.06
C ASP A 31 -0.83 -0.94 10.95
N THR A 32 -0.27 0.01 10.19
CA THR A 32 -0.86 1.34 10.00
C THR A 32 -1.75 1.44 8.76
N ILE A 33 -1.69 0.46 7.86
CA ILE A 33 -2.32 0.51 6.54
C ILE A 33 -3.63 -0.27 6.56
N ALA A 34 -4.73 0.37 6.18
CA ALA A 34 -6.02 -0.30 6.00
C ALA A 34 -6.20 -0.86 4.59
N VAL A 35 -5.72 -0.14 3.57
CA VAL A 35 -5.93 -0.49 2.16
C VAL A 35 -4.85 0.12 1.27
N VAL A 36 -4.54 -0.59 0.19
CA VAL A 36 -3.72 -0.10 -0.93
C VAL A 36 -4.62 0.04 -2.15
N ILE A 37 -4.50 1.16 -2.86
CA ILE A 37 -5.30 1.46 -4.04
C ILE A 37 -4.37 1.38 -5.26
N ASP A 38 -4.44 0.27 -5.98
CA ASP A 38 -3.79 0.06 -7.27
C ASP A 38 -4.76 -0.63 -8.22
N HIS A 39 -4.95 -0.07 -9.41
CA HIS A 39 -5.91 -0.59 -10.39
C HIS A 39 -5.47 -1.91 -11.02
N GLN A 40 -4.16 -2.18 -11.08
CA GLN A 40 -3.61 -3.40 -11.67
C GLN A 40 -3.68 -4.62 -10.74
N CYS A 41 -3.93 -4.40 -9.45
CA CYS A 41 -3.85 -5.43 -8.41
C CYS A 41 -5.10 -5.46 -7.51
N ALA A 42 -6.22 -4.90 -7.97
CA ALA A 42 -7.47 -4.93 -7.22
C ALA A 42 -7.95 -6.37 -6.99
N GLY A 43 -8.21 -6.73 -5.74
CA GLY A 43 -8.67 -8.06 -5.34
C GLY A 43 -7.55 -9.09 -5.13
N GLU A 44 -6.28 -8.72 -5.32
CA GLU A 44 -5.15 -9.60 -5.06
C GLU A 44 -4.68 -9.53 -3.60
N PHE A 45 -4.09 -10.63 -3.12
CA PHE A 45 -3.29 -10.61 -1.90
C PHE A 45 -1.84 -10.31 -2.25
N LEU A 46 -1.25 -9.29 -1.62
CA LEU A 46 0.19 -9.08 -1.64
C LEU A 46 0.86 -10.06 -0.68
N SER A 47 1.63 -11.01 -1.22
CA SER A 47 2.49 -11.94 -0.45
C SER A 47 3.80 -11.30 -0.02
#